data_AF-A0A0D3GLR6-F1
#
_entry.id   AF-A0A0D3GLR6-F1
#
_cell.length_a   1.000
_cell.length_b   1.000
_cell.length_c   1.000
_cell.angle_alpha   90.00
_cell.angle_beta   90.00
_cell.angle_gamma   90.00
#
_symmetry.space_group_name_H-M   'P 1'
#
loop_
_entity.id
_entity.type
_entity.pdbx_description
1 polymer ?
#
loop_
_entity_poly.entity_id
_entity_poly.type
_entity_poly.pdbx_seq_one_letter_code
_entity_poly.pdbx_strand_id
1 'polypeptide(L)'
;MEGPTPISALIHAATMVAAGIFLIARLLPLFISLPLIMSFISLIGTLTLFLGATLALAQRDIKRSLAYSTMSQLGYMMLALGIGSYQAALFHLITHAYSKALLFLGSGSVIHSMEPLVGYSPDKSQNMVLMGGLRKYIPITRTCFLWGTLSLCGIPPLACF
;
A
#
# COMPACT_ATOMS: atom_id res chain seq x y z
N MET A 1 1.22 13.34 1.47
CA MET A 1 -0.14 13.13 2.03
C MET A 1 -0.31 14.07 3.20
N GLU A 2 -1.39 14.84 3.29
CA GLU A 2 -1.47 15.95 4.26
C GLU A 2 -2.00 15.54 5.64
N GLY A 3 -2.81 14.47 5.70
CA GLY A 3 -3.31 13.96 6.98
C GLY A 3 -2.19 13.40 7.90
N PRO A 4 -2.48 13.30 9.21
CA PRO A 4 -1.55 12.72 10.18
C PRO A 4 -1.31 11.23 9.87
N THR A 5 -0.12 10.75 10.21
CA THR A 5 0.37 9.42 9.83
C THR A 5 -0.48 8.25 10.35
N PRO A 6 -1.05 8.28 11.58
CA PRO A 6 -1.94 7.19 12.02
C PRO A 6 -3.24 7.13 11.21
N ILE A 7 -3.76 8.29 10.77
CA ILE A 7 -4.95 8.34 9.91
C ILE A 7 -4.62 7.76 8.53
N SER A 8 -3.44 8.06 7.98
CA SER A 8 -3.00 7.42 6.73
C SER A 8 -2.94 5.90 6.87
N ALA A 9 -2.42 5.37 7.99
CA ALA A 9 -2.41 3.94 8.25
C ALA A 9 -3.82 3.34 8.25
N LEU A 10 -4.77 3.98 8.95
CA LEU A 10 -6.16 3.53 9.01
C LEU A 10 -6.83 3.56 7.64
N ILE A 11 -6.68 4.67 6.89
CA ILE A 11 -7.35 4.83 5.59
C ILE A 11 -6.84 3.81 4.58
N HIS A 12 -5.53 3.59 4.55
CA HIS A 12 -4.89 2.71 3.58
C HIS A 12 -4.89 1.23 3.96
N ALA A 13 -5.09 0.89 5.24
CA ALA A 13 -5.21 -0.51 5.66
C ALA A 13 -6.66 -0.97 5.78
N ALA A 14 -7.54 -0.14 6.36
CA ALA A 14 -8.83 -0.60 6.85
C ALA A 14 -10.05 -0.05 6.09
N THR A 15 -10.05 1.21 5.65
CA THR A 15 -11.30 1.82 5.14
C THR A 15 -11.33 1.96 3.63
N MET A 16 -10.50 2.81 3.03
CA MET A 16 -10.58 3.14 1.60
C MET A 16 -10.28 1.92 0.72
N VAL A 17 -9.30 1.12 1.12
CA VAL A 17 -8.84 -0.06 0.37
C VAL A 17 -9.83 -1.21 0.49
N ALA A 18 -10.30 -1.52 1.70
CA ALA A 18 -11.17 -2.66 1.94
C ALA A 18 -12.59 -2.44 1.41
N ALA A 19 -13.14 -1.24 1.52
CA ALA A 19 -14.52 -0.99 1.12
C ALA A 19 -14.78 -1.25 -0.38
N GLY A 20 -13.87 -0.77 -1.24
CA GLY A 20 -14.01 -0.94 -2.69
C GLY A 20 -13.91 -2.40 -3.11
N ILE A 21 -12.87 -3.10 -2.63
CA ILE A 21 -12.66 -4.52 -2.92
C ILE A 21 -13.81 -5.35 -2.36
N PHE A 22 -14.22 -5.11 -1.12
CA PHE A 22 -15.31 -5.84 -0.47
C PHE A 22 -16.63 -5.72 -1.24
N LEU A 23 -16.96 -4.53 -1.75
CA LEU A 23 -18.17 -4.32 -2.53
C LEU A 23 -18.18 -5.17 -3.81
N ILE A 24 -17.10 -5.11 -4.60
CA ILE A 24 -17.00 -5.89 -5.85
C ILE A 24 -16.97 -7.39 -5.55
N ALA A 25 -16.24 -7.77 -4.51
CA ALA A 25 -16.11 -9.15 -4.09
C ALA A 25 -17.46 -9.73 -3.61
N ARG A 26 -18.32 -8.91 -3.00
CA ARG A 26 -19.68 -9.31 -2.60
C ARG A 26 -20.66 -9.40 -3.77
N LEU A 27 -20.46 -8.58 -4.80
CA LEU A 27 -21.27 -8.57 -6.01
C LEU A 27 -20.76 -9.54 -7.09
N LEU A 28 -19.67 -10.27 -6.84
CA LEU A 28 -19.12 -11.26 -7.78
C LEU A 28 -20.14 -12.26 -8.33
N PRO A 29 -21.05 -12.85 -7.53
CA PRO A 29 -22.08 -13.76 -8.06
C PRO A 29 -22.93 -13.13 -9.17
N LEU A 30 -23.14 -11.81 -9.13
CA LEU A 30 -23.80 -11.06 -10.20
C LEU A 30 -22.85 -10.88 -11.39
N PHE A 31 -21.62 -10.42 -11.16
CA PHE A 31 -20.68 -10.09 -12.23
C PHE A 31 -20.17 -11.29 -13.03
N ILE A 32 -20.12 -12.48 -12.44
CA ILE A 32 -19.70 -13.71 -13.15
C ILE A 32 -20.63 -14.01 -14.33
N SER A 33 -21.91 -13.62 -14.26
CA SER A 33 -22.86 -13.76 -15.38
C SER A 33 -22.69 -12.71 -16.48
N LEU A 34 -21.82 -11.71 -16.28
CA LEU A 34 -21.60 -10.56 -17.17
C LEU A 34 -20.12 -10.46 -17.58
N PRO A 35 -19.64 -11.28 -18.55
CA PRO A 35 -18.22 -11.37 -18.92
C PRO A 35 -17.58 -10.04 -19.33
N LEU A 36 -18.35 -9.14 -19.97
CA LEU A 36 -17.88 -7.81 -20.38
C LEU A 36 -17.53 -6.94 -19.16
N ILE A 37 -18.29 -7.05 -18.07
CA ILE A 37 -18.02 -6.30 -16.84
C ILE A 37 -16.77 -6.87 -16.15
N MET A 38 -16.61 -8.19 -16.14
CA MET A 38 -15.41 -8.83 -15.56
C MET A 38 -14.14 -8.43 -16.30
N SER A 39 -14.15 -8.45 -17.64
CA SER A 39 -13.01 -7.98 -18.43
C SER A 39 -12.74 -6.50 -18.20
N PHE A 40 -13.77 -5.67 -18.09
CA PHE A 40 -13.61 -4.24 -17.79
C PHE A 40 -12.98 -4.00 -16.40
N ILE A 41 -13.41 -4.73 -15.37
CA ILE A 41 -12.80 -4.67 -14.03
C ILE A 41 -11.33 -5.08 -14.09
N SER A 42 -11.02 -6.17 -14.80
CA SER A 42 -9.63 -6.62 -14.97
C SER A 42 -8.77 -5.58 -15.70
N LEU A 43 -9.31 -4.93 -16.74
CA LEU A 43 -8.62 -3.90 -17.51
C LEU A 43 -8.31 -2.68 -16.63
N ILE A 44 -9.29 -2.17 -15.88
CA ILE A 44 -9.06 -1.06 -14.94
C ILE A 44 -8.04 -1.48 -13.87
N GLY A 45 -8.13 -2.70 -13.35
CA GLY A 45 -7.14 -3.26 -12.42
C GLY A 45 -5.72 -3.24 -13.00
N THR A 46 -5.53 -3.69 -14.24
CA THR A 46 -4.23 -3.65 -14.93
C THR A 46 -3.68 -2.24 -15.14
N LEU A 47 -4.54 -1.29 -15.55
CA LEU A 47 -4.11 0.09 -15.76
C LEU A 47 -3.73 0.76 -14.45
N THR A 48 -4.55 0.59 -13.40
CA THR A 48 -4.30 1.16 -12.07
C THR A 48 -3.04 0.57 -11.43
N LEU A 49 -2.79 -0.75 -11.57
CA LEU A 49 -1.58 -1.37 -11.02
C LEU A 49 -0.32 -0.78 -11.65
N PHE A 50 -0.32 -0.62 -12.98
CA PHE A 50 0.81 -0.10 -13.73
C PHE A 50 1.06 1.39 -13.44
N LEU A 51 0.01 2.21 -13.45
CA LEU A 51 0.11 3.64 -13.16
C LEU A 51 0.56 3.88 -11.71
N GLY A 52 0.03 3.14 -10.74
CA GLY A 52 0.44 3.26 -9.34
C GLY A 52 1.91 2.90 -9.14
N ALA A 53 2.39 1.82 -9.78
CA ALA A 53 3.77 1.38 -9.66
C ALA A 53 4.77 2.39 -10.24
N THR A 54 4.49 2.91 -11.44
CA THR A 54 5.36 3.87 -12.12
C THR A 54 5.42 5.22 -11.39
N LEU A 55 4.27 5.73 -10.92
CA LEU A 55 4.22 6.99 -10.17
C LEU A 55 4.90 6.88 -8.80
N ALA A 56 4.88 5.71 -8.17
CA ALA A 56 5.53 5.48 -6.87
C ALA A 56 7.06 5.65 -6.95
N LEU A 57 7.69 5.24 -8.07
CA LEU A 57 9.14 5.36 -8.28
C LEU A 57 9.62 6.81 -8.36
N ALA A 58 8.76 7.71 -8.87
CA ALA A 58 9.10 9.12 -9.01
C ALA A 58 8.87 9.94 -7.72
N GLN A 59 8.26 9.36 -6.68
CA GLN A 59 7.96 10.08 -5.44
C GLN A 59 9.19 10.28 -4.57
N ARG A 60 9.35 11.51 -4.09
CA ARG A 60 10.37 11.86 -3.06
C ARG A 60 9.81 11.83 -1.64
N ASP A 61 8.50 11.97 -1.47
CA ASP A 61 7.80 11.93 -0.19
C ASP A 61 7.48 10.47 0.18
N ILE A 62 7.89 10.06 1.39
CA ILE A 62 7.71 8.68 1.89
C ILE A 62 6.23 8.27 1.97
N LYS A 63 5.34 9.15 2.44
CA LYS A 63 3.90 8.85 2.56
C LYS A 63 3.25 8.78 1.18
N ARG A 64 3.62 9.69 0.26
CA ARG A 64 3.13 9.65 -1.13
C ARG A 64 3.57 8.37 -1.83
N SER A 65 4.83 7.97 -1.68
CA SER A 65 5.31 6.69 -2.24
C SER A 65 4.52 5.48 -1.70
N LEU A 66 4.23 5.46 -0.39
CA LEU A 66 3.40 4.43 0.23
C LEU A 66 1.94 4.44 -0.26
N ALA A 67 1.38 5.61 -0.55
CA ALA A 67 0.04 5.76 -1.12
C ALA A 67 -0.03 5.24 -2.57
N TYR A 68 0.91 5.61 -3.43
CA TYR A 68 0.94 5.10 -4.80
C TYR A 68 1.17 3.58 -4.85
N SER A 69 1.94 3.03 -3.93
CA SER A 69 2.05 1.58 -3.80
C SER A 69 0.80 0.90 -3.21
N THR A 70 -0.12 1.62 -2.54
CA THR A 70 -1.47 1.06 -2.27
C THR A 70 -2.34 1.07 -3.50
N MET A 71 -2.27 2.13 -4.31
CA MET A 71 -2.99 2.21 -5.57
C MET A 71 -2.61 1.03 -6.48
N SER A 72 -1.32 0.68 -6.54
CA SER A 72 -0.89 -0.46 -7.35
C SER A 72 -1.38 -1.81 -6.82
N GLN A 73 -1.30 -2.02 -5.51
CA GLN A 73 -1.75 -3.25 -4.84
C GLN A 73 -3.27 -3.43 -4.92
N LEU A 74 -4.04 -2.35 -4.85
CA LEU A 74 -5.46 -2.36 -5.15
C LEU A 74 -5.75 -2.80 -6.59
N GLY A 75 -4.96 -2.33 -7.55
CA GLY A 75 -5.06 -2.76 -8.94
C GLY A 75 -4.84 -4.28 -9.09
N TYR A 76 -3.86 -4.84 -8.38
CA TYR A 76 -3.64 -6.30 -8.30
C TYR A 76 -4.87 -7.06 -7.78
N MET A 77 -5.46 -6.58 -6.68
CA MET A 77 -6.64 -7.22 -6.09
C MET A 77 -7.87 -7.11 -6.98
N MET A 78 -8.07 -5.97 -7.65
CA MET A 78 -9.15 -5.76 -8.62
C MET A 78 -8.96 -6.63 -9.87
N LEU A 79 -7.73 -6.81 -10.33
CA LEU A 79 -7.40 -7.74 -11.42
C LEU A 79 -7.77 -9.18 -11.03
N ALA A 80 -7.42 -9.62 -9.83
CA ALA A 80 -7.76 -10.96 -9.33
C ALA A 80 -9.29 -11.17 -9.29
N LEU A 81 -10.05 -10.18 -8.81
CA LEU A 81 -11.52 -10.21 -8.87
C LEU A 81 -12.04 -10.22 -10.32
N GLY A 82 -11.40 -9.48 -11.23
CA GLY A 82 -11.75 -9.41 -12.65
C GLY A 82 -11.59 -10.74 -13.40
N ILE A 83 -10.65 -11.59 -12.96
CA ILE A 83 -10.44 -12.95 -13.51
C ILE A 83 -11.27 -14.00 -12.73
N GLY A 84 -12.03 -13.57 -11.72
CA GLY A 84 -12.91 -14.44 -10.91
C GLY A 84 -12.24 -15.10 -9.71
N SER A 85 -10.98 -14.77 -9.40
CA SER A 85 -10.24 -15.32 -8.26
C SER A 85 -10.53 -14.54 -6.96
N TYR A 86 -11.72 -14.76 -6.40
CA TYR A 86 -12.17 -14.14 -5.15
C TYR A 86 -11.25 -14.44 -3.96
N GLN A 87 -10.87 -15.71 -3.79
CA GLN A 87 -10.09 -16.15 -2.64
C GLN A 87 -8.72 -15.48 -2.60
N ALA A 88 -8.04 -15.40 -3.76
CA ALA A 88 -6.76 -14.71 -3.85
C ALA A 88 -6.89 -13.22 -3.54
N ALA A 89 -7.90 -12.54 -4.09
CA ALA A 89 -8.13 -11.12 -3.85
C ALA A 89 -8.35 -10.80 -2.37
N LEU A 90 -9.16 -11.60 -1.65
CA LEU A 90 -9.42 -11.38 -0.23
C LEU A 90 -8.24 -11.75 0.66
N PHE A 91 -7.54 -12.85 0.35
CA PHE A 91 -6.33 -13.21 1.09
C PHE A 91 -5.26 -12.12 0.95
N HIS A 92 -5.07 -11.61 -0.27
CA HIS A 92 -4.17 -10.49 -0.54
C HIS A 92 -4.63 -9.21 0.19
N LEU A 93 -5.93 -8.94 0.25
CA LEU A 93 -6.47 -7.78 0.98
C LEU A 93 -6.06 -7.79 2.46
N ILE A 94 -6.20 -8.93 3.13
CA ILE A 94 -5.88 -9.07 4.56
C ILE A 94 -4.38 -8.87 4.79
N THR A 95 -3.55 -9.56 4.01
CA THR A 95 -2.08 -9.51 4.14
C THR A 95 -1.52 -8.14 3.76
N HIS A 96 -2.12 -7.49 2.76
CA HIS A 96 -1.86 -6.09 2.40
C HIS A 96 -2.22 -5.13 3.54
N ALA A 97 -3.37 -5.30 4.21
CA ALA A 97 -3.78 -4.41 5.30
C ALA A 97 -2.75 -4.38 6.43
N TYR A 98 -2.27 -5.55 6.88
CA TYR A 98 -1.24 -5.63 7.92
C TYR A 98 0.09 -5.03 7.49
N SER A 99 0.57 -5.39 6.29
CA SER A 99 1.84 -4.90 5.78
C SER A 99 1.80 -3.38 5.55
N LYS A 100 0.69 -2.82 5.05
CA LYS A 100 0.54 -1.37 4.90
C LYS A 100 0.37 -0.62 6.20
N ALA A 101 -0.40 -1.13 7.15
CA ALA A 101 -0.49 -0.53 8.48
C ALA A 101 0.92 -0.41 9.11
N LEU A 102 1.70 -1.49 9.01
CA LEU A 102 3.09 -1.51 9.47
C LEU A 102 3.94 -0.45 8.76
N LEU A 103 3.86 -0.34 7.43
CA LEU A 103 4.66 0.62 6.68
C LEU A 103 4.27 2.07 6.96
N PHE A 104 2.98 2.38 7.06
CA PHE A 104 2.53 3.74 7.36
C PHE A 104 2.91 4.16 8.78
N LEU A 105 2.72 3.29 9.77
CA LEU A 105 3.15 3.58 11.16
C LEU A 105 4.67 3.67 11.27
N GLY A 106 5.40 2.76 10.61
CA GLY A 106 6.85 2.81 10.52
C GLY A 106 7.35 4.11 9.88
N SER A 107 6.73 4.56 8.78
CA SER A 107 7.03 5.85 8.15
C SER A 107 6.78 7.03 9.08
N GLY A 108 5.74 6.95 9.93
CA GLY A 108 5.47 7.95 10.96
C GLY A 108 6.60 8.06 11.98
N SER A 109 7.13 6.92 12.46
CA SER A 109 8.28 6.94 13.36
C SER A 109 9.56 7.47 12.70
N VAL A 110 9.75 7.21 11.39
CA VAL A 110 10.85 7.80 10.61
C VAL A 110 10.70 9.33 10.52
N ILE A 111 9.52 9.82 10.13
CA ILE A 111 9.23 11.25 10.01
C ILE A 111 9.45 11.95 11.36
N HIS A 112 8.92 11.38 12.44
CA HIS A 112 9.08 11.94 13.79
C HIS A 112 10.55 11.98 14.23
N SER A 113 11.35 10.97 13.84
CA SER A 113 12.79 10.96 14.12
C SER A 113 13.58 11.99 13.29
N MET A 114 13.03 12.44 12.16
CA MET A 114 13.65 13.45 11.28
C MET A 114 13.34 14.89 11.72
N GLU A 115 12.25 15.12 12.45
CA GLU A 115 11.82 16.45 12.90
C GLU A 115 12.89 17.20 13.72
N PRO A 116 13.62 16.58 14.67
CA PRO A 116 14.69 17.25 15.40
C PRO A 116 15.92 17.60 14.54
N LEU A 117 16.14 16.90 13.43
CA LEU A 117 17.32 17.05 12.58
C LEU A 117 17.14 18.10 11.49
N VAL A 118 15.93 18.17 10.92
CA VAL A 118 15.65 18.99 9.72
C VAL A 118 14.59 20.06 9.98
N GLY A 119 14.00 20.06 11.18
CA GLY A 119 12.91 20.95 11.57
C GLY A 119 11.53 20.44 11.16
N TYR A 120 10.50 21.03 11.75
CA TYR A 120 9.10 20.70 11.46
C TYR A 120 8.65 21.34 10.14
N SER A 121 8.94 20.65 9.04
CA SER A 121 8.45 21.02 7.70
C SER A 121 8.18 19.75 6.91
N PRO A 122 6.95 19.54 6.40
CA PRO A 122 6.60 18.32 5.68
C PRO A 122 7.48 18.10 4.44
N ASP A 123 7.86 19.17 3.74
CA ASP A 123 8.73 19.10 2.54
C ASP A 123 10.14 18.60 2.86
N LYS A 124 10.57 18.70 4.12
CA LYS A 124 11.88 18.27 4.58
C LYS A 124 11.81 16.94 5.34
N SER A 125 10.97 16.86 6.37
CA SER A 125 10.86 15.68 7.25
C SER A 125 10.28 14.45 6.56
N GLN A 126 9.56 14.61 5.45
CA GLN A 126 8.97 13.50 4.67
C GLN A 126 9.79 13.15 3.42
N ASN A 127 10.81 13.94 3.09
CA ASN A 127 11.61 13.77 1.88
C ASN A 127 12.67 12.68 2.07
N MET A 128 12.51 11.58 1.34
CA MET A 128 13.38 10.40 1.41
C MET A 128 14.84 10.69 1.06
N VAL A 129 15.11 11.74 0.27
CA VAL A 129 16.49 12.17 -0.06
C VAL A 129 17.28 12.57 1.20
N LEU A 130 16.59 13.05 2.23
CA LEU A 130 17.20 13.49 3.49
C LEU A 130 17.26 12.39 4.56
N MET A 131 16.66 11.21 4.32
CA MET A 131 16.47 10.14 5.32
C MET A 131 17.61 9.11 5.38
N GLY A 132 18.80 9.45 4.88
CA GLY A 132 19.95 8.55 4.86
C GLY A 132 20.47 8.18 6.25
N GLY A 133 21.01 6.97 6.42
CA GLY A 133 21.77 6.58 7.62
C GLY A 133 20.94 6.24 8.89
N LEU A 134 19.61 6.34 8.84
CA LEU A 134 18.72 6.10 9.99
C LEU A 134 18.76 4.66 10.54
N ARG A 135 19.28 3.70 9.75
CA ARG A 135 19.35 2.27 10.08
C ARG A 135 19.96 1.98 11.46
N LYS A 136 20.95 2.76 11.89
CA LYS A 136 21.66 2.56 13.17
C LYS A 136 20.92 3.16 14.37
N TYR A 137 20.10 4.18 14.15
CA TYR A 137 19.49 4.97 15.22
C TYR A 137 18.07 4.50 15.57
N ILE A 138 17.34 3.94 14.60
CA ILE A 138 15.96 3.43 14.78
C ILE A 138 15.86 1.94 14.41
N PRO A 139 16.54 1.03 15.15
CA PRO A 139 16.67 -0.38 14.76
C PRO A 139 15.34 -1.12 14.69
N ILE A 140 14.42 -0.86 15.64
CA ILE A 140 13.10 -1.51 15.69
C ILE A 140 12.25 -1.08 14.50
N THR A 141 12.12 0.24 14.25
CA THR A 141 11.42 0.78 13.08
C THR A 141 11.98 0.18 11.81
N ARG A 142 13.32 0.12 11.68
CA ARG A 142 13.99 -0.42 10.51
C ARG A 142 13.66 -1.89 10.29
N THR A 143 13.68 -2.74 11.32
CA THR A 143 13.30 -4.15 11.19
C THR A 143 11.84 -4.33 10.84
N CYS A 144 10.93 -3.62 11.52
CA CYS A 144 9.50 -3.69 11.22
C CYS A 144 9.26 -3.25 9.78
N PHE A 145 9.72 -2.06 9.39
CA PHE A 145 9.53 -1.51 8.04
C PHE A 145 10.06 -2.46 6.97
N LEU A 146 11.22 -3.08 7.20
CA LEU A 146 11.79 -4.08 6.30
C LEU A 146 10.87 -5.29 6.14
N TRP A 147 10.37 -5.90 7.23
CA TRP A 147 9.41 -7.01 7.14
C TRP A 147 8.12 -6.62 6.41
N GLY A 148 7.62 -5.41 6.63
CA GLY A 148 6.47 -4.87 5.88
C GLY A 148 6.75 -4.78 4.37
N THR A 149 7.94 -4.30 3.99
CA THR A 149 8.33 -4.21 2.57
C THR A 149 8.55 -5.58 1.94
N LEU A 150 9.23 -6.50 2.62
CA LEU A 150 9.48 -7.86 2.11
C LEU A 150 8.17 -8.63 1.91
N SER A 151 7.21 -8.45 2.82
CA SER A 151 5.87 -9.01 2.67
C SER A 151 5.22 -8.47 1.40
N LEU A 152 5.15 -7.15 1.23
CA LEU A 152 4.56 -6.53 0.03
C LEU A 152 5.24 -6.90 -1.30
N CYS A 153 6.51 -7.27 -1.27
CA CYS A 153 7.25 -7.77 -2.44
C CYS A 153 6.96 -9.24 -2.77
N GLY A 154 6.21 -9.96 -1.93
CA GLY A 154 5.92 -11.38 -2.14
C GLY A 154 7.16 -12.27 -2.00
N ILE A 155 8.01 -12.01 -1.00
CA ILE A 155 9.23 -12.81 -0.77
C ILE A 155 8.91 -14.02 0.12
N PRO A 156 9.24 -15.27 -0.28
CA PRO A 156 9.13 -16.43 0.61
C PRO A 156 9.98 -16.21 1.88
N PRO A 157 9.48 -16.49 3.10
CA PRO A 157 8.26 -17.22 3.49
C PRO A 157 7.10 -16.32 3.97
N LEU A 158 7.00 -15.09 3.47
CA LEU A 158 6.05 -14.10 3.98
C LEU A 158 4.65 -14.22 3.37
N ALA A 159 3.66 -13.63 4.05
CA ALA A 159 2.24 -13.88 3.81
C ALA A 159 1.70 -13.44 2.44
N CYS A 160 2.44 -12.62 1.70
CA CYS A 160 2.06 -12.13 0.36
C CYS A 160 2.79 -12.86 -0.78
N PHE A 161 3.53 -13.96 -0.50
CA PHE A 161 4.12 -14.85 -1.50
C PHE A 161 3.08 -15.79 -2.13
#